data_AF-A0A1H5DLJ7-F1
#
_entry.id   AF-A0A1H5DLJ7-F1
#
_cell.length_a   1.000
_cell.length_b   1.000
_cell.length_c   1.000
_cell.angle_alpha   90.00
_cell.angle_beta   90.00
_cell.angle_gamma   90.00
#
_symmetry.space_group_name_H-M   'P 1'
#
loop_
_entity.id
_entity.type
_entity.pdbx_description
1 polymer ?
#
loop_
_entity_poly.entity_id
_entity_poly.type
_entity_poly.pdbx_seq_one_letter_code
_entity_poly.pdbx_strand_id
1 'polypeptide(L)'
;MIPSDVPKLPGLGTTWYRRGPRYWLRRASGALLWFLVMAFFCYIALVLYRGFRTSLPPTVRTVWDWAQAVASVVALGWGWRVQRRDLRRKLLDPPTPDQARRAKRDETRRSTGLAVAGRALWLVVAPVAPALAAGCVGWVIAAFTVREYPSEVGARRALEHSRSLTTGQKRLR
;
A
#
# COMPACT_ATOMS: atom_id res chain seq x y z
N MET A 1 -15.48 1.19 -28.18
CA MET A 1 -15.54 -0.21 -27.70
C MET A 1 -14.27 -0.56 -26.92
N ILE A 2 -14.40 -1.37 -25.87
CA ILE A 2 -13.26 -2.01 -25.16
C ILE A 2 -13.25 -3.47 -25.64
N PRO A 3 -12.10 -4.03 -26.07
CA PRO A 3 -12.01 -5.44 -26.46
C PRO A 3 -12.43 -6.36 -25.30
N SER A 4 -13.16 -7.44 -25.59
CA SER A 4 -13.62 -8.44 -24.60
C SER A 4 -12.47 -9.11 -23.83
N ASP A 5 -11.28 -9.12 -24.42
CA ASP A 5 -10.12 -9.83 -23.89
C ASP A 5 -9.38 -9.06 -22.79
N VAL A 6 -9.77 -7.80 -22.50
CA VAL A 6 -9.11 -6.97 -21.50
C VAL A 6 -9.43 -7.46 -20.07
N PRO A 7 -8.44 -7.97 -19.32
CA PRO A 7 -8.69 -8.48 -17.97
C PRO A 7 -9.14 -7.37 -17.02
N LYS A 8 -10.21 -7.64 -16.27
CA LYS A 8 -10.72 -6.76 -15.21
C LYS A 8 -9.82 -6.86 -13.98
N LEU A 9 -9.13 -5.78 -13.65
CA LEU A 9 -8.31 -5.68 -12.44
C LEU A 9 -9.15 -5.26 -11.22
N PRO A 10 -8.91 -5.83 -10.04
CA PRO A 10 -9.65 -5.46 -8.83
C PRO A 10 -9.40 -3.99 -8.41
N GLY A 11 -10.47 -3.20 -8.29
CA GLY A 11 -10.44 -1.77 -7.97
C GLY A 11 -10.36 -0.83 -9.20
N LEU A 12 -9.67 -1.26 -10.25
CA LEU A 12 -9.48 -0.50 -11.50
C LEU A 12 -10.45 -0.88 -12.63
N GLY A 13 -11.04 -2.09 -12.61
CA GLY A 13 -11.89 -2.59 -13.69
C GLY A 13 -11.11 -2.72 -15.00
N THR A 14 -11.64 -2.15 -16.09
CA THR A 14 -10.97 -2.05 -17.41
C THR A 14 -10.36 -0.67 -17.67
N THR A 15 -10.48 0.26 -16.70
CA THR A 15 -10.08 1.67 -16.89
C THR A 15 -8.57 1.86 -17.05
N TRP A 16 -7.77 0.90 -16.58
CA TRP A 16 -6.32 0.85 -16.75
C TRP A 16 -5.88 0.77 -18.22
N TYR A 17 -6.71 0.18 -19.10
CA TYR A 17 -6.39 0.03 -20.52
C TYR A 17 -6.39 1.36 -21.28
N ARG A 18 -7.31 2.28 -20.92
CA ARG A 18 -7.43 3.58 -21.59
C ARG A 18 -6.56 4.69 -20.98
N ARG A 19 -6.02 4.52 -19.76
CA ARG A 19 -5.27 5.55 -19.00
C ARG A 19 -5.90 6.97 -19.03
N GLY A 20 -7.22 7.05 -19.16
CA GLY A 20 -7.94 8.33 -19.34
C GLY A 20 -8.14 9.09 -18.01
N PRO A 21 -8.79 10.27 -18.04
CA PRO A 21 -9.00 11.09 -16.85
C PRO A 21 -9.71 10.37 -15.70
N ARG A 22 -10.65 9.46 -15.99
CA ARG A 22 -11.33 8.62 -14.97
C ARG A 22 -10.40 7.65 -14.23
N TYR A 23 -9.33 7.18 -14.90
CA TYR A 23 -8.31 6.34 -14.27
C TYR A 23 -7.49 7.17 -13.28
N TRP A 24 -7.04 8.37 -13.70
CA TRP A 24 -6.31 9.29 -12.84
C TRP A 24 -7.14 9.78 -11.66
N LEU A 25 -8.44 10.06 -11.89
CA LEU A 25 -9.36 10.46 -10.82
C LEU A 25 -9.52 9.37 -9.76
N ARG A 26 -9.74 8.11 -10.16
CA ARG A 26 -9.82 6.98 -9.21
C ARG A 26 -8.51 6.74 -8.48
N ARG A 27 -7.40 6.96 -9.15
CA ARG A 27 -6.06 6.81 -8.56
C ARG A 27 -5.80 7.90 -7.52
N ALA A 28 -6.12 9.15 -7.85
CA ALA A 28 -6.00 10.29 -6.96
C ALA A 28 -6.96 10.18 -5.78
N SER A 29 -8.21 9.76 -6.00
CA SER A 29 -9.18 9.59 -4.91
C SER A 29 -8.79 8.46 -3.95
N GLY A 30 -8.29 7.33 -4.48
CA GLY A 30 -7.74 6.25 -3.66
C GLY A 30 -6.53 6.69 -2.84
N ALA A 31 -5.60 7.43 -3.45
CA ALA A 31 -4.46 7.99 -2.73
C ALA A 31 -4.91 8.98 -1.66
N LEU A 32 -5.81 9.91 -1.98
CA LEU A 32 -6.35 10.90 -1.05
C LEU A 32 -7.02 10.23 0.15
N LEU A 33 -7.87 9.22 -0.08
CA LEU A 33 -8.51 8.46 0.98
C LEU A 33 -7.46 7.82 1.91
N TRP A 34 -6.42 7.20 1.35
CA TRP A 34 -5.34 6.61 2.15
C TRP A 34 -4.52 7.66 2.91
N PHE A 35 -4.25 8.82 2.31
CA PHE A 35 -3.60 9.93 3.01
C PHE A 35 -4.46 10.48 4.16
N LEU A 36 -5.78 10.58 3.97
CA LEU A 36 -6.71 10.98 5.03
C LEU A 36 -6.74 9.97 6.18
N VAL A 37 -6.84 8.67 5.86
CA VAL A 37 -6.76 7.59 6.84
C VAL A 37 -5.42 7.63 7.60
N MET A 38 -4.32 7.90 6.90
CA MET A 38 -3.01 8.00 7.52
C MET A 38 -2.87 9.24 8.40
N ALA A 39 -3.40 10.39 7.97
CA ALA A 39 -3.43 11.60 8.77
C ALA A 39 -4.23 11.39 10.06
N PHE A 40 -5.39 10.73 9.97
CA PHE A 40 -6.18 10.34 11.13
C PHE A 40 -5.41 9.38 12.05
N PHE A 41 -4.74 8.37 11.49
CA PHE A 41 -3.90 7.45 12.26
C PHE A 41 -2.77 8.17 13.01
N CYS A 42 -2.06 9.09 12.33
CA CYS A 42 -1.00 9.89 12.95
C CYS A 42 -1.56 10.79 14.06
N TYR A 43 -2.74 11.37 13.86
CA TYR A 43 -3.42 12.15 14.89
C TYR A 43 -3.69 11.31 16.14
N ILE A 44 -4.28 10.12 15.98
CA ILE A 44 -4.53 9.20 17.10
C ILE A 44 -3.22 8.82 17.81
N ALA A 45 -2.17 8.49 17.06
CA ALA A 45 -0.86 8.16 17.62
C ALA A 45 -0.27 9.32 18.45
N LEU A 46 -0.41 10.56 17.98
CA LEU A 46 0.04 11.75 18.70
C LEU A 46 -0.79 12.03 19.95
N VAL A 47 -2.11 11.82 19.91
CA VAL A 47 -3.00 11.97 21.06
C VAL A 47 -2.62 10.96 22.15
N LEU A 48 -2.44 9.68 21.78
CA LEU A 48 -2.00 8.63 22.70
C LEU A 48 -0.62 8.93 23.29
N TYR A 49 0.33 9.35 22.46
CA TYR A 49 1.66 9.72 22.89
C TYR A 49 1.65 10.90 23.87
N ARG A 50 0.84 11.93 23.62
CA ARG A 50 0.66 13.07 24.53
C ARG A 50 0.14 12.62 25.90
N GLY A 51 -0.82 11.69 25.93
CA GLY A 51 -1.34 11.13 27.18
C GLY A 51 -0.31 10.34 27.99
N PHE A 52 0.60 9.63 27.32
CA PHE A 52 1.74 8.98 27.99
C PHE A 52 2.77 10.00 28.50
N ARG A 53 3.07 11.01 27.69
CA ARG A 53 4.09 12.04 27.94
C ARG A 53 3.81 12.88 29.19
N THR A 54 2.54 13.10 29.54
CA THR A 54 2.14 13.84 30.75
C THR A 54 2.53 13.13 32.04
N SER A 55 2.71 11.81 32.01
CA SER A 55 3.08 11.01 33.19
C SER A 55 4.59 10.97 33.46
N LEU A 56 5.41 11.55 32.58
CA LEU A 56 6.88 11.51 32.65
C LEU A 56 7.47 12.81 33.24
N PRO A 57 8.56 12.72 34.03
CA PRO A 57 9.34 13.87 34.49
C PRO A 57 9.90 14.70 33.31
N PRO A 58 10.09 16.03 33.47
CA PRO A 58 10.50 16.93 32.38
C PRO A 58 11.80 16.52 31.68
N THR A 59 12.81 16.06 32.43
CA THR A 59 14.12 15.66 31.87
C THR A 59 14.01 14.36 31.06
N VAL A 60 13.27 13.37 31.57
CA VAL A 60 13.03 12.09 30.89
C VAL A 60 12.20 12.31 29.62
N ARG A 61 11.24 13.24 29.66
CA ARG A 61 10.42 13.63 28.51
C ARG A 61 11.27 14.10 27.33
N THR A 62 12.21 15.02 27.56
CA THR A 62 13.08 15.53 26.48
C THR A 62 13.93 14.43 25.84
N VAL A 63 14.54 13.57 26.65
CA VAL A 63 15.33 12.44 26.13
C VAL A 63 14.45 11.47 25.34
N TRP A 64 13.26 11.18 25.87
CA TRP A 64 12.31 10.29 25.22
C TRP A 64 11.78 10.85 23.88
N ASP A 65 11.52 12.15 23.80
CA ASP A 65 11.09 12.81 22.57
C ASP A 65 12.16 12.75 21.48
N TRP A 66 13.44 12.97 21.83
CA TRP A 66 14.54 12.82 20.88
C TRP A 66 14.69 11.38 20.40
N ALA A 67 14.62 10.41 21.31
CA ALA A 67 14.63 9.00 20.96
C ALA A 67 13.45 8.65 20.01
N GLN A 68 12.26 9.16 20.28
CA GLN A 68 11.08 8.99 19.42
C GLN A 68 11.24 9.66 18.05
N ALA A 69 11.81 10.86 17.99
CA ALA A 69 12.05 11.56 16.74
C ALA A 69 13.00 10.75 15.85
N VAL A 70 14.13 10.27 16.41
CA VAL A 70 15.09 9.43 15.70
C VAL A 70 14.43 8.12 15.26
N ALA A 71 13.70 7.45 16.15
CA ALA A 71 12.98 6.20 15.84
C ALA A 71 11.96 6.40 14.71
N SER A 72 11.24 7.53 14.70
CA SER A 72 10.26 7.87 13.67
C SER A 72 10.90 8.10 12.31
N VAL A 73 12.03 8.82 12.25
CA VAL A 73 12.79 9.02 11.01
C VAL A 73 13.30 7.69 10.46
N VAL A 74 13.87 6.85 11.32
CA VAL A 74 14.36 5.51 10.94
C VAL A 74 13.21 4.63 10.44
N ALA A 75 12.09 4.61 11.15
CA ALA A 75 10.91 3.83 10.79
C ALA A 75 10.32 4.28 9.45
N LEU A 76 10.22 5.59 9.20
CA LEU A 76 9.78 6.15 7.92
C LEU A 76 10.67 5.68 6.77
N GLY A 77 11.99 5.83 6.92
CA GLY A 77 12.96 5.38 5.93
C GLY A 77 12.91 3.87 5.70
N TRP A 78 12.69 3.09 6.76
CA TRP A 78 12.53 1.64 6.71
C TRP A 78 11.26 1.24 5.95
N GLY A 79 10.10 1.79 6.31
CA GLY A 79 8.82 1.53 5.66
C GLY A 79 8.86 1.86 4.17
N TRP A 80 9.47 3.00 3.82
CA TRP A 80 9.75 3.36 2.43
C TRP A 80 10.60 2.29 1.72
N ARG A 81 11.75 1.92 2.30
CA ARG A 81 12.67 0.94 1.68
C ARG A 81 12.03 -0.43 1.49
N VAL A 82 11.33 -0.94 2.49
CA VAL A 82 10.63 -2.24 2.44
C VAL A 82 9.62 -2.23 1.29
N GLN A 83 8.78 -1.19 1.22
CA GLN A 83 7.77 -1.11 0.18
C GLN A 83 8.37 -0.93 -1.22
N ARG A 84 9.40 -0.10 -1.37
CA ARG A 84 10.09 0.06 -2.65
C ARG A 84 10.77 -1.23 -3.11
N ARG A 85 11.32 -2.02 -2.19
CA ARG A 85 11.90 -3.34 -2.50
C ARG A 85 10.83 -4.32 -2.94
N ASP A 86 9.71 -4.39 -2.22
CA ASP A 86 8.59 -5.27 -2.58
C ASP A 86 7.99 -4.90 -3.94
N LEU A 87 7.74 -3.61 -4.18
CA LEU A 87 7.29 -3.10 -5.47
C LEU A 87 8.28 -3.42 -6.60
N ARG A 88 9.58 -3.24 -6.37
CA ARG A 88 10.61 -3.62 -7.36
C ARG A 88 10.58 -5.12 -7.66
N ARG A 89 10.48 -5.97 -6.64
CA ARG A 89 10.36 -7.43 -6.81
C ARG A 89 9.13 -7.79 -7.64
N LYS A 90 7.98 -7.21 -7.31
CA LYS A 90 6.71 -7.41 -8.04
C LYS A 90 6.73 -6.81 -9.45
N LEU A 91 7.61 -5.85 -9.76
CA LEU A 91 7.78 -5.35 -11.13
C LEU A 91 8.68 -6.25 -11.99
N LEU A 92 9.68 -6.89 -11.37
CA LEU A 92 10.54 -7.86 -12.03
C LEU A 92 9.74 -9.11 -12.42
N ASP A 93 8.94 -9.63 -11.49
CA ASP A 93 8.02 -10.74 -11.71
C ASP A 93 6.56 -10.32 -11.44
N PRO A 94 5.86 -9.77 -12.45
CA PRO A 94 4.54 -9.21 -12.27
C PRO A 94 3.48 -10.29 -12.10
N PRO A 95 2.61 -10.15 -11.08
CA PRO A 95 1.59 -11.15 -10.80
C PRO A 95 0.56 -11.20 -11.93
N THR A 96 0.15 -12.41 -12.30
CA THR A 96 -0.95 -12.62 -13.24
C THR A 96 -2.27 -12.09 -12.67
N PRO A 97 -3.27 -11.75 -13.52
CA PRO A 97 -4.56 -11.22 -13.06
C PRO A 97 -5.27 -12.11 -12.02
N ASP A 98 -5.14 -13.44 -12.15
CA ASP A 98 -5.73 -14.39 -11.22
C ASP A 98 -4.98 -14.45 -9.88
N GLN A 99 -3.64 -14.36 -9.90
CA GLN A 99 -2.85 -14.22 -8.68
C GLN A 99 -3.19 -12.92 -7.93
N ALA A 100 -3.37 -11.80 -8.64
CA ALA A 100 -3.79 -10.54 -8.04
C ALA A 100 -5.20 -10.63 -7.41
N ARG A 101 -6.12 -11.39 -8.02
CA ARG A 101 -7.46 -11.64 -7.45
C ARG A 101 -7.41 -12.55 -6.23
N ARG A 102 -6.58 -13.60 -6.23
CA ARG A 102 -6.41 -14.49 -5.08
C ARG A 102 -5.78 -13.76 -3.90
N ALA A 103 -4.69 -13.02 -4.13
CA ALA A 103 -4.03 -12.21 -3.11
C ALA A 103 -5.00 -11.24 -2.42
N LYS A 104 -5.87 -10.56 -3.18
CA LYS A 104 -6.84 -9.63 -2.60
C LYS A 104 -7.92 -10.32 -1.75
N ARG A 105 -8.35 -11.53 -2.12
CA ARG A 105 -9.31 -12.31 -1.31
C ARG A 105 -8.67 -12.79 -0.02
N ASP A 106 -7.44 -13.26 -0.10
CA ASP A 106 -6.70 -13.74 1.07
C ASP A 106 -6.37 -12.59 2.04
N GLU A 107 -6.05 -11.42 1.51
CA GLU A 107 -5.82 -10.22 2.30
C GLU A 107 -7.11 -9.74 2.99
N THR A 108 -8.25 -9.79 2.31
CA THR A 108 -9.56 -9.47 2.91
C THR A 108 -9.90 -10.45 4.05
N ARG A 109 -9.65 -11.75 3.85
CA ARG A 109 -9.86 -12.77 4.91
C ARG A 109 -8.92 -12.56 6.10
N ARG A 110 -7.64 -12.26 5.85
CA ARG A 110 -6.66 -11.99 6.93
C ARG A 110 -6.95 -10.68 7.65
N SER A 111 -7.37 -9.62 6.96
CA SER A 111 -7.67 -8.33 7.58
C SER A 111 -8.82 -8.43 8.57
N THR A 112 -9.84 -9.25 8.26
CA THR A 112 -10.95 -9.52 9.20
C THR A 112 -10.46 -10.25 10.45
N GLY A 113 -9.51 -11.19 10.33
CA GLY A 113 -8.91 -11.87 11.48
C GLY A 113 -7.97 -10.96 12.32
N LEU A 114 -7.17 -10.12 11.66
CA LEU A 114 -6.25 -9.18 12.31
C LEU A 114 -6.97 -8.00 12.99
N ALA A 115 -8.14 -7.58 12.47
CA ALA A 115 -8.95 -6.53 13.08
C ALA A 115 -9.45 -6.91 14.49
N VAL A 116 -9.60 -8.21 14.78
CA VAL A 116 -10.00 -8.71 16.10
C VAL A 116 -8.79 -8.80 17.04
N ALA A 117 -7.62 -9.20 16.53
CA ALA A 117 -6.38 -9.31 17.33
C ALA A 117 -5.74 -7.94 17.67
N GLY A 118 -6.03 -6.88 16.90
CA GLY A 118 -5.40 -5.57 17.06
C GLY A 118 -5.76 -4.83 18.36
N ARG A 119 -6.90 -5.14 18.99
CA ARG A 119 -7.38 -4.40 20.19
C ARG A 119 -6.48 -4.56 21.42
N ALA A 120 -5.80 -5.69 21.58
CA ALA A 120 -4.91 -5.93 22.72
C ALA A 120 -3.51 -5.30 22.55
N LEU A 121 -3.04 -5.16 21.31
CA LEU A 121 -1.70 -4.65 21.02
C LEU A 121 -1.61 -3.13 21.19
N TRP A 122 -2.71 -2.40 20.98
CA TRP A 122 -2.74 -0.93 21.06
C TRP A 122 -2.41 -0.35 22.43
N LEU A 123 -2.71 -1.08 23.52
CA LEU A 123 -2.44 -0.61 24.89
C LEU A 123 -0.95 -0.69 25.26
N VAL A 124 -0.18 -1.58 24.64
CA VAL A 124 1.26 -1.73 24.88
C VAL A 124 2.08 -0.78 23.98
N VAL A 125 1.49 -0.31 22.89
CA VAL A 125 2.17 0.41 21.81
C VAL A 125 2.24 1.93 22.02
N ALA A 126 1.52 2.50 22.99
CA ALA A 126 1.51 3.96 23.24
C ALA A 126 2.90 4.63 23.24
N PRO A 127 3.98 4.04 23.80
CA PRO A 127 5.32 4.64 23.80
C PRO A 127 5.98 4.65 22.41
N VAL A 128 5.58 3.74 21.51
CA VAL A 128 6.18 3.51 20.19
C VAL A 128 5.25 3.95 19.04
N ALA A 129 4.03 4.38 19.36
CA ALA A 129 2.99 4.72 18.39
C ALA A 129 3.44 5.74 17.32
N PRO A 130 4.18 6.83 17.63
CA PRO A 130 4.64 7.76 16.59
C PRO A 130 5.61 7.11 15.60
N ALA A 131 6.54 6.27 16.06
CA ALA A 131 7.47 5.57 15.19
C ALA A 131 6.78 4.56 14.28
N LEU A 132 5.79 3.81 14.79
CA LEU A 132 4.99 2.92 13.96
C LEU A 132 4.17 3.69 12.91
N ALA A 133 3.56 4.81 13.31
CA ALA A 133 2.86 5.70 12.38
C ALA A 133 3.78 6.20 11.28
N ALA A 134 4.99 6.65 11.62
CA ALA A 134 5.98 7.11 10.67
C ALA A 134 6.41 6.00 9.68
N GLY A 135 6.56 4.77 10.14
CA GLY A 135 6.81 3.61 9.28
C GLY A 135 5.67 3.34 8.30
N CYS A 136 4.42 3.37 8.78
CA CYS A 136 3.23 3.23 7.94
C CYS A 136 3.13 4.36 6.90
N VAL A 137 3.44 5.60 7.29
CA VAL A 137 3.50 6.75 6.38
C VAL A 137 4.53 6.50 5.28
N GLY A 138 5.77 6.14 5.63
CA GLY A 138 6.82 5.85 4.66
C GLY A 138 6.44 4.76 3.67
N TRP A 139 5.75 3.72 4.16
CA TRP A 139 5.19 2.64 3.34
C TRP A 139 4.12 3.14 2.36
N VAL A 140 3.14 3.92 2.83
CA VAL A 140 2.05 4.45 2.00
C VAL A 140 2.57 5.42 0.94
N ILE A 141 3.47 6.34 1.29
CA ILE A 141 4.08 7.26 0.32
C ILE A 141 4.80 6.43 -0.77
N ALA A 142 5.58 5.42 -0.38
CA ALA A 142 6.26 4.55 -1.35
C ALA A 142 5.28 3.82 -2.29
N ALA A 143 4.13 3.37 -1.78
CA ALA A 143 3.10 2.69 -2.55
C ALA A 143 2.47 3.58 -3.63
N PHE A 144 2.19 4.85 -3.31
CA PHE A 144 1.50 5.78 -4.21
C PHE A 144 2.42 6.58 -5.14
N THR A 145 3.74 6.63 -4.87
CA THR A 145 4.71 7.36 -5.71
C THR A 145 5.17 6.56 -6.95
N VAL A 146 4.72 5.31 -7.12
CA VAL A 146 5.08 4.50 -8.30
C VAL A 146 4.30 5.00 -9.51
N ARG A 147 4.91 5.05 -10.70
CA ARG A 147 4.23 5.47 -11.93
C ARG A 147 3.24 4.42 -12.47
N GLU A 148 3.57 3.14 -12.34
CA GLU A 148 2.75 2.00 -12.82
C GLU A 148 2.65 0.92 -11.75
N TYR A 149 1.43 0.40 -11.52
CA TYR A 149 1.25 -0.67 -10.55
C TYR A 149 1.70 -2.02 -11.14
N PRO A 150 2.33 -2.92 -10.35
CA PRO A 150 2.74 -4.25 -10.81
C PRO A 150 1.62 -5.08 -11.45
N SER A 151 0.39 -4.91 -10.94
CA SER A 151 -0.81 -5.57 -11.47
C SER A 151 -1.22 -5.05 -12.85
N GLU A 152 -0.93 -3.79 -13.18
CA GLU A 152 -1.15 -3.23 -14.51
C GLU A 152 -0.12 -3.76 -15.51
N VAL A 153 1.15 -3.88 -15.08
CA VAL A 153 2.23 -4.46 -15.89
C VAL A 153 1.96 -5.94 -16.18
N GLY A 154 1.55 -6.71 -15.17
CA GLY A 154 1.18 -8.12 -15.33
C GLY A 154 -0.04 -8.31 -16.24
N ALA A 155 -1.06 -7.47 -16.11
CA ALA A 155 -2.21 -7.50 -17.01
C ALA A 155 -1.85 -7.18 -18.46
N ARG A 156 -0.88 -6.28 -18.70
CA ARG A 156 -0.39 -5.95 -20.03
C ARG A 156 0.41 -7.11 -20.65
N ARG A 157 1.34 -7.72 -19.90
CA ARG A 157 2.10 -8.90 -20.37
C ARG A 157 1.19 -10.07 -20.71
N ALA A 158 0.14 -10.30 -19.90
CA ALA A 158 -0.85 -11.35 -20.17
C ALA A 158 -1.62 -11.09 -21.49
N LEU A 159 -2.00 -9.84 -21.76
CA LEU A 159 -2.64 -9.47 -23.03
C LEU A 159 -1.73 -9.64 -24.24
N GLU A 160 -0.46 -9.25 -24.13
CA GLU A 160 0.54 -9.41 -25.18
C GLU A 160 0.77 -10.88 -25.51
N HIS A 161 0.86 -11.73 -24.47
CA HIS A 161 0.99 -13.17 -24.64
C HIS A 161 -0.23 -13.78 -25.37
N SER A 162 -1.46 -13.46 -24.92
CA SER A 162 -2.68 -13.94 -25.58
C SER A 162 -2.78 -13.48 -27.03
N ARG A 163 -2.38 -12.24 -27.36
CA ARG A 163 -2.33 -11.76 -28.75
C ARG A 163 -1.32 -12.53 -29.59
N SER A 164 -0.13 -12.79 -29.06
CA SER A 164 0.93 -13.52 -29.78
C SER A 164 0.50 -14.94 -30.15
N LEU A 165 -0.21 -15.63 -29.26
CA LEU A 165 -0.76 -16.97 -29.50
C LEU A 165 -1.81 -16.94 -30.62
N THR A 166 -2.75 -15.99 -30.59
CA THR A 166 -3.79 -15.85 -31.61
C THR A 166 -3.21 -15.51 -32.98
N THR A 167 -2.17 -14.67 -33.06
CA THR A 167 -1.50 -14.34 -34.33
C THR A 167 -0.68 -15.52 -34.87
N GLY A 168 0.00 -16.27 -34.00
CA GLY A 168 0.72 -17.49 -34.39
C GLY A 168 -0.23 -18.56 -34.94
N GLN A 169 -1.37 -18.77 -34.29
CA GLN A 169 -2.40 -19.73 -34.73
C GLN A 169 -3.03 -19.34 -36.08
N LYS A 170 -3.15 -18.04 -36.38
CA LYS A 170 -3.60 -17.54 -37.70
C LYS A 170 -2.56 -17.67 -38.80
N ARG A 171 -1.26 -17.77 -38.49
CA ARG A 171 -0.19 -17.98 -39.50
C ARG A 171 -0.01 -19.46 -39.86
N LEU A 172 -0.49 -20.36 -39.04
CA LEU A 172 -0.41 -21.82 -39.23
C LEU A 172 -1.66 -22.41 -39.93
N ARG A 173 -2.64 -21.57 -40.24
CA ARG A 173 -3.82 -21.89 -41.06
C ARG A 173 -3.74 -21.11 -42.37
#